data_AF-A0A9P1DX62-F1
#
_entry.id   AF-A0A9P1DX62-F1
#
_cell.length_a   1.000
_cell.length_b   1.000
_cell.length_c   1.000
_cell.angle_alpha   90.00
_cell.angle_beta   90.00
_cell.angle_gamma   90.00
#
_symmetry.space_group_name_H-M   'P 1'
#
loop_
_entity.id
_entity.type
_entity.pdbx_description
1 polymer ?
#
loop_
_entity_poly.entity_id
_entity_poly.type
_entity_poly.pdbx_seq_one_letter_code
_entity_poly.pdbx_strand_id
1 'polypeptide(L)'
;MTVSGCSGSPASMSLRRWEFADPRTSRTPRLPAVKGGLISPISARGAKAVKDLRPLAEPSNRSLTERTLEAAEAWSIPGSPFKGLDASHPSRGFELSQDSRSGFFGRLTGLDIEAELQRHAVLLKGLLRDMAVIRDTVWHLADERSVVTSAAHDAKEACDVTTQLRTSFSELEIAVLKQQELWAKDGPGDAKLLQSLQESSMETRYEEQSLREETQFEEHSRILEGRFQEHHGQLNQRFEEHHGLLNQRLEEHSRILEGRFQEHHGQLNQRFEALMQEHSLALEQYQEQHQTMEERFQEVREKVGNLSDSLRKEVQIRREALRGNVVRDLSASLADEVAERACQSVTPVLQRMMAEARGERPSTCPAVVQGGPAPGDRGSAEAGGVKRVVAIPQALRGNVVRDLSASLADEVAERACQSVTPVLQRMMAEARGERPSTCPAVVQGGTDAGNRAQSADTVLSAEAAGVKGIVMDSEEAQVVAAEVAAELIQMLLTDWRSTPSPQELWP
;
A
#
# COMPACT_ATOMS: atom_id res chain seq x y z
N MET A 1 -36.57 -2.65 48.07
CA MET A 1 -37.32 -2.17 46.90
C MET A 1 -36.75 -2.86 45.68
N THR A 2 -37.44 -3.90 45.22
CA THR A 2 -37.08 -4.73 44.06
C THR A 2 -37.68 -4.10 42.81
N VAL A 3 -36.84 -3.68 41.85
CA VAL A 3 -37.29 -3.15 40.57
C VAL A 3 -37.34 -4.30 39.56
N SER A 4 -38.56 -4.62 39.16
CA SER A 4 -38.93 -5.63 38.17
C SER A 4 -38.51 -5.19 36.76
N GLY A 5 -37.72 -6.02 36.08
CA GLY A 5 -37.39 -5.85 34.66
C GLY A 5 -38.52 -6.33 33.76
N CYS A 6 -39.00 -5.47 32.88
CA CYS A 6 -39.90 -5.84 31.78
C CYS A 6 -39.07 -6.03 30.50
N SER A 7 -38.92 -7.28 30.07
CA SER A 7 -38.41 -7.63 28.74
C SER A 7 -39.53 -7.51 27.70
N GLY A 8 -39.55 -6.40 26.96
CA GLY A 8 -40.40 -6.22 25.79
C GLY A 8 -39.70 -6.71 24.53
N SER A 9 -40.28 -7.70 23.85
CA SER A 9 -39.86 -8.15 22.51
C SER A 9 -39.93 -7.01 21.48
N PRO A 10 -38.98 -6.92 20.54
CA PRO A 10 -39.01 -5.91 19.49
C PRO A 10 -40.13 -6.23 18.48
N ALA A 11 -40.99 -5.23 18.24
CA ALA A 11 -42.04 -5.28 17.24
C ALA A 11 -41.47 -5.50 15.84
N SER A 12 -42.00 -6.49 15.10
CA SER A 12 -41.71 -6.66 13.68
C SER A 12 -42.26 -5.47 12.89
N MET A 13 -41.39 -4.61 12.39
CA MET A 13 -41.78 -3.56 11.43
C MET A 13 -42.02 -4.20 10.07
N SER A 14 -43.29 -4.34 9.67
CA SER A 14 -43.64 -4.63 8.28
C SER A 14 -43.44 -3.36 7.44
N LEU A 15 -42.60 -3.46 6.42
CA LEU A 15 -42.43 -2.43 5.41
C LEU A 15 -43.74 -2.26 4.65
N ARG A 16 -44.41 -1.11 4.85
CA ARG A 16 -45.55 -0.71 4.02
C ARG A 16 -45.05 -0.49 2.60
N ARG A 17 -45.55 -1.32 1.70
CA ARG A 17 -45.44 -1.19 0.25
C ARG A 17 -46.06 0.16 -0.15
N TRP A 18 -45.27 1.02 -0.77
CA TRP A 18 -45.77 2.25 -1.39
C TRP A 18 -46.51 1.85 -2.66
N GLU A 19 -47.84 1.92 -2.63
CA GLU A 19 -48.66 1.86 -3.84
C GLU A 19 -48.64 3.24 -4.50
N PHE A 20 -47.93 3.36 -5.61
CA PHE A 20 -48.05 4.51 -6.49
C PHE A 20 -49.44 4.53 -7.11
N ALA A 21 -50.13 5.66 -6.96
CA ALA A 21 -51.45 5.90 -7.52
C ALA A 21 -51.46 5.66 -9.05
N ASP A 22 -52.47 4.91 -9.50
CA ASP A 22 -52.77 4.63 -10.90
C ASP A 22 -53.03 5.95 -11.67
N PRO A 23 -52.31 6.24 -12.76
CA PRO A 23 -52.43 7.50 -13.50
C PRO A 23 -53.75 7.66 -14.28
N ARG A 24 -54.72 6.74 -14.12
CA ARG A 24 -55.98 6.75 -14.87
C ARG A 24 -57.13 7.51 -14.20
N THR A 25 -56.98 8.06 -12.99
CA THR A 25 -58.11 8.61 -12.23
C THR A 25 -57.97 10.05 -11.70
N SER A 26 -57.00 10.84 -12.13
CA SER A 26 -56.95 12.27 -11.78
C SER A 26 -57.77 13.13 -12.77
N ARG A 27 -59.02 13.41 -12.41
CA ARG A 27 -59.79 14.52 -12.99
C ARG A 27 -59.13 15.84 -12.60
N THR A 28 -58.42 16.47 -13.52
CA THR A 28 -57.95 17.85 -13.42
C THR A 28 -59.12 18.83 -13.50
N PRO A 29 -59.16 19.90 -12.69
CA PRO A 29 -60.16 20.97 -12.83
C PRO A 29 -59.91 21.75 -14.13
N ARG A 30 -60.95 21.88 -14.95
CA ARG A 30 -60.95 22.70 -16.18
C ARG A 30 -60.87 24.18 -15.79
N LEU A 31 -59.77 24.84 -16.16
CA LEU A 31 -59.71 26.30 -16.26
C LEU A 31 -60.39 26.77 -17.57
N PRO A 32 -60.99 27.97 -17.58
CA PRO A 32 -61.74 28.47 -18.73
C PRO A 32 -60.80 28.79 -19.90
N ALA A 33 -61.22 28.36 -21.09
CA ALA A 33 -60.50 28.58 -22.33
C ALA A 33 -60.46 30.08 -22.69
N VAL A 34 -59.28 30.70 -22.60
CA VAL A 34 -58.99 31.98 -23.23
C VAL A 34 -58.73 31.70 -24.72
N LYS A 35 -59.68 32.08 -25.57
CA LYS A 35 -59.52 32.08 -27.04
C LYS A 35 -58.71 33.30 -27.46
N GLY A 36 -57.56 33.07 -28.08
CA GLY A 36 -56.83 34.08 -28.84
C GLY A 36 -55.46 34.42 -28.25
N GLY A 37 -54.44 33.68 -28.65
CA GLY A 37 -53.05 33.99 -28.34
C GLY A 37 -52.15 32.94 -28.98
N LEU A 38 -51.28 33.37 -29.90
CA LEU A 38 -50.29 32.55 -30.59
C LEU A 38 -49.36 31.89 -29.56
N ILE A 39 -49.56 30.60 -29.29
CA ILE A 39 -48.66 29.81 -28.46
C ILE A 39 -47.51 29.32 -29.36
N SER A 40 -46.30 29.84 -29.13
CA SER A 40 -45.07 29.38 -29.76
C SER A 40 -44.79 27.91 -29.41
N PRO A 41 -44.33 27.07 -30.36
CA PRO A 41 -44.18 25.63 -30.17
C PRO A 41 -42.82 25.30 -29.53
N ILE A 42 -42.64 25.53 -28.23
CA ILE A 42 -41.34 25.27 -27.55
C ILE A 42 -41.37 24.02 -26.64
N SER A 43 -42.54 23.57 -26.16
CA SER A 43 -42.60 22.43 -25.21
C SER A 43 -42.43 21.02 -25.82
N ALA A 44 -42.31 20.89 -27.15
CA ALA A 44 -42.24 19.59 -27.81
C ALA A 44 -40.84 18.93 -27.81
N ARG A 45 -39.76 19.69 -27.54
CA ARG A 45 -38.39 19.13 -27.61
C ARG A 45 -37.94 18.39 -26.34
N GLY A 46 -38.35 18.83 -25.15
CA GLY A 46 -38.03 18.13 -23.89
C GLY A 46 -38.65 16.73 -23.78
N ALA A 47 -39.83 16.51 -24.37
CA ALA A 47 -40.50 15.22 -24.36
C ALA A 47 -39.81 14.14 -25.22
N LYS A 48 -38.91 14.54 -26.14
CA LYS A 48 -38.15 13.62 -27.00
C LYS A 48 -36.93 13.06 -26.26
N ALA A 49 -36.21 13.88 -25.50
CA ALA A 49 -35.07 13.45 -24.68
C ALA A 49 -35.44 12.40 -23.62
N VAL A 50 -36.61 12.54 -22.98
CA VAL A 50 -37.13 11.55 -22.01
C VAL A 50 -37.58 10.24 -22.70
N LYS A 51 -37.99 10.30 -23.97
CA LYS A 51 -38.31 9.10 -24.76
C LYS A 51 -37.05 8.36 -25.21
N ASP A 52 -35.97 9.07 -25.52
CA ASP A 52 -34.72 8.49 -26.00
C ASP A 52 -33.89 7.85 -24.87
N LEU A 53 -34.12 8.22 -23.60
CA LEU A 53 -33.53 7.57 -22.42
C LEU A 53 -34.32 6.35 -21.91
N ARG A 54 -35.53 6.10 -22.42
CA ARG A 54 -36.38 4.97 -22.02
C ARG A 54 -35.76 3.57 -22.24
N PRO A 55 -34.93 3.32 -23.27
CA PRO A 55 -34.27 2.00 -23.43
C PRO A 55 -33.27 1.65 -22.33
N LEU A 56 -32.80 2.61 -21.53
CA LEU A 56 -31.85 2.38 -20.43
C LEU A 56 -32.51 2.01 -19.10
N ALA A 57 -33.84 2.13 -19.00
CA ALA A 57 -34.59 1.93 -17.76
C ALA A 57 -35.38 0.61 -17.69
N GLU A 58 -35.38 -0.20 -18.76
CA GLU A 58 -36.06 -1.49 -18.73
C GLU A 58 -35.21 -2.60 -18.08
N PRO A 59 -35.74 -3.32 -17.07
CA PRO A 59 -35.07 -4.47 -16.48
C PRO A 59 -35.10 -5.64 -17.47
N SER A 60 -34.08 -5.77 -18.31
CA SER A 60 -33.88 -7.00 -19.08
C SER A 60 -33.10 -8.01 -18.23
N ASN A 61 -33.55 -9.27 -18.25
CA ASN A 61 -32.96 -10.42 -17.55
C ASN A 61 -31.57 -10.85 -18.09
N ARG A 62 -30.83 -9.95 -18.77
CA ARG A 62 -29.50 -10.26 -19.29
C ARG A 62 -28.47 -9.93 -18.22
N SER A 63 -27.50 -10.83 -18.04
CA SER A 63 -26.42 -10.64 -17.08
C SER A 63 -25.63 -9.37 -17.42
N LEU A 64 -25.20 -8.64 -16.40
CA LEU A 64 -24.50 -7.35 -16.57
C LEU A 64 -23.26 -7.51 -17.46
N THR A 65 -22.58 -8.65 -17.34
CA THR A 65 -21.42 -9.08 -18.13
C THR A 65 -21.70 -9.16 -19.61
N GLU A 66 -22.83 -9.76 -20.00
CA GLU A 66 -23.25 -9.94 -21.39
C GLU A 66 -23.60 -8.60 -22.06
N ARG A 67 -24.24 -7.69 -21.31
CA ARG A 67 -24.51 -6.32 -21.77
C ARG A 67 -23.23 -5.47 -21.91
N THR A 68 -22.25 -5.62 -21.03
CA THR A 68 -20.94 -4.96 -21.20
C THR A 68 -20.16 -5.51 -22.38
N LEU A 69 -20.28 -6.81 -22.69
CA LEU A 69 -19.64 -7.43 -23.85
C LEU A 69 -20.30 -6.97 -25.17
N GLU A 70 -21.63 -6.97 -25.27
CA GLU A 70 -22.34 -6.43 -26.45
C GLU A 70 -22.06 -4.93 -26.64
N ALA A 71 -22.01 -4.14 -25.55
CA ALA A 71 -21.68 -2.72 -25.63
C ALA A 71 -20.21 -2.50 -26.03
N ALA A 72 -19.26 -3.32 -25.55
CA ALA A 72 -17.87 -3.24 -25.96
C ALA A 72 -17.66 -3.65 -27.44
N GLU A 73 -18.41 -4.64 -27.93
CA GLU A 73 -18.44 -4.99 -29.36
C GLU A 73 -19.02 -3.86 -30.21
N ALA A 74 -20.07 -3.18 -29.74
CA ALA A 74 -20.68 -2.05 -30.46
C ALA A 74 -19.78 -0.81 -30.53
N TRP A 75 -18.82 -0.66 -29.62
CA TRP A 75 -17.82 0.43 -29.61
C TRP A 75 -16.55 0.08 -30.39
N SER A 76 -16.47 -1.13 -30.96
CA SER A 76 -15.34 -1.51 -31.81
C SER A 76 -15.41 -0.73 -33.13
N ILE A 77 -14.40 0.12 -33.36
CA ILE A 77 -14.30 1.01 -34.51
C ILE A 77 -14.37 0.19 -35.81
N PRO A 78 -15.39 0.40 -36.67
CA PRO A 78 -15.48 -0.27 -37.97
C PRO A 78 -14.37 0.27 -38.88
N GLY A 79 -13.32 -0.53 -39.08
CA GLY A 79 -12.15 -0.14 -39.87
C GLY A 79 -10.80 -0.53 -39.27
N SER A 80 -10.76 -1.16 -38.09
CA SER A 80 -9.54 -1.76 -37.56
C SER A 80 -8.96 -2.81 -38.54
N PRO A 81 -7.67 -2.72 -38.92
CA PRO A 81 -7.05 -3.58 -39.94
C PRO A 81 -6.78 -5.02 -39.46
N PHE A 82 -7.40 -5.47 -38.36
CA PHE A 82 -7.20 -6.80 -37.78
C PHE A 82 -8.22 -7.87 -38.22
N LYS A 83 -9.04 -7.60 -39.23
CA LYS A 83 -9.92 -8.62 -39.84
C LYS A 83 -9.14 -9.52 -40.80
N GLY A 84 -8.45 -10.51 -40.25
CA GLY A 84 -7.80 -11.55 -41.06
C GLY A 84 -7.11 -12.69 -40.30
N LEU A 85 -7.17 -12.72 -38.97
CA LEU A 85 -6.56 -13.81 -38.20
C LEU A 85 -7.66 -14.76 -37.70
N ASP A 86 -7.57 -15.99 -38.17
CA ASP A 86 -8.49 -17.10 -37.92
C ASP A 86 -8.76 -17.29 -36.42
N ALA A 87 -10.03 -17.50 -36.09
CA ALA A 87 -10.58 -17.64 -34.73
C ALA A 87 -10.20 -18.95 -34.01
N SER A 88 -9.07 -19.59 -34.36
CA SER A 88 -8.64 -20.88 -33.81
C SER A 88 -7.53 -20.81 -32.78
N HIS A 89 -6.98 -19.64 -32.48
CA HIS A 89 -6.03 -19.47 -31.39
C HIS A 89 -6.69 -18.72 -30.23
N PRO A 90 -6.90 -19.35 -29.05
CA PRO A 90 -7.27 -18.60 -27.85
C PRO A 90 -6.19 -17.56 -27.63
N SER A 91 -6.59 -16.29 -27.62
CA SER A 91 -5.73 -15.14 -27.42
C SER A 91 -4.81 -15.41 -26.23
N ARG A 92 -3.56 -15.75 -26.53
CA ARG A 92 -2.50 -15.97 -25.55
C ARG A 92 -2.20 -14.59 -24.98
N GLY A 93 -2.96 -14.21 -23.95
CA GLY A 93 -2.77 -12.95 -23.24
C GLY A 93 -1.30 -12.80 -22.90
N PHE A 94 -0.79 -11.57 -22.99
CA PHE A 94 0.59 -11.27 -22.64
C PHE A 94 0.89 -11.77 -21.23
N GLU A 95 1.54 -12.93 -21.13
CA GLU A 95 2.07 -13.46 -19.88
C GLU A 95 3.32 -12.65 -19.54
N LEU A 96 3.11 -11.49 -18.92
CA LEU A 96 4.17 -10.79 -18.22
C LEU A 96 4.76 -11.75 -17.17
N SER A 97 6.09 -11.84 -17.10
CA SER A 97 6.76 -12.69 -16.11
C SER A 97 6.30 -12.28 -14.70
N GLN A 98 6.25 -13.26 -13.79
CA GLN A 98 5.78 -13.05 -12.42
C GLN A 98 6.56 -11.93 -11.69
N ASP A 99 7.84 -11.77 -12.02
CA ASP A 99 8.70 -10.70 -11.51
C ASP A 99 8.38 -9.32 -12.10
N SER A 100 7.93 -9.27 -13.36
CA SER A 100 7.48 -8.02 -13.99
C SER A 100 6.12 -7.59 -13.43
N ARG A 101 5.28 -8.54 -13.00
CA ARG A 101 3.97 -8.27 -12.38
C ARG A 101 4.12 -7.70 -10.97
N SER A 102 5.04 -8.22 -10.16
CA SER A 102 5.26 -7.75 -8.79
C SER A 102 5.89 -6.35 -8.72
N GLY A 103 6.69 -5.96 -9.73
CA GLY A 103 7.27 -4.62 -9.82
C GLY A 103 6.27 -3.52 -10.14
N PHE A 104 5.24 -3.80 -10.95
CA PHE A 104 4.32 -2.76 -11.44
C PHE A 104 3.07 -2.56 -10.57
N PHE A 105 2.59 -3.64 -9.92
CA PHE A 105 1.34 -3.59 -9.12
C PHE A 105 1.54 -3.89 -7.63
N GLY A 106 2.80 -4.05 -7.18
CA GLY A 106 3.11 -4.38 -5.79
C GLY A 106 2.54 -5.73 -5.35
N ARG A 107 2.02 -5.80 -4.12
CA ARG A 107 1.42 -7.04 -3.55
C ARG A 107 -0.03 -7.29 -3.99
N LEU A 108 -0.63 -6.44 -4.82
CA LEU A 108 -2.02 -6.59 -5.23
C LEU A 108 -2.14 -7.74 -6.23
N THR A 109 -3.09 -8.64 -5.98
CA THR A 109 -3.38 -9.73 -6.91
C THR A 109 -4.09 -9.17 -8.14
N GLY A 110 -4.07 -9.91 -9.26
CA GLY A 110 -4.81 -9.52 -10.47
C GLY A 110 -6.31 -9.28 -10.20
N LEU A 111 -6.89 -10.02 -9.24
CA LEU A 111 -8.27 -9.86 -8.82
C LEU A 111 -8.49 -8.55 -8.05
N ASP A 112 -7.52 -8.12 -7.22
CA ASP A 112 -7.62 -6.84 -6.51
C ASP A 112 -7.57 -5.67 -7.48
N ILE A 113 -6.71 -5.75 -8.51
CA ILE A 113 -6.62 -4.74 -9.57
C ILE A 113 -7.93 -4.69 -10.35
N GLU A 114 -8.50 -5.84 -10.72
CA GLU A 114 -9.79 -5.88 -11.42
C GLU A 114 -10.92 -5.28 -10.57
N ALA A 115 -10.98 -5.61 -9.28
CA ALA A 115 -11.95 -5.05 -8.35
C ALA A 115 -11.80 -3.51 -8.23
N GLU A 116 -10.55 -3.03 -8.19
CA GLU A 116 -10.26 -1.60 -8.11
C GLU A 116 -10.62 -0.87 -9.42
N LEU A 117 -10.33 -1.47 -10.58
CA LEU A 117 -10.76 -0.95 -11.88
C LEU A 117 -12.29 -0.90 -12.00
N GLN A 118 -12.99 -1.90 -11.47
CA GLN A 118 -14.46 -1.90 -11.43
C GLN A 118 -15.00 -0.76 -10.54
N ARG A 119 -14.38 -0.50 -9.38
CA ARG A 119 -14.75 0.66 -8.53
C ARG A 119 -14.53 1.98 -9.25
N HIS A 120 -13.37 2.16 -9.88
CA HIS A 120 -13.09 3.35 -10.69
C HIS A 120 -14.09 3.53 -11.83
N ALA A 121 -14.46 2.44 -12.52
CA ALA A 121 -15.46 2.50 -13.58
C ALA A 121 -16.86 2.93 -13.08
N VAL A 122 -17.25 2.53 -11.86
CA VAL A 122 -18.51 2.98 -11.24
C VAL A 122 -18.44 4.48 -10.89
N LEU A 123 -17.32 4.94 -10.32
CA LEU A 123 -17.11 6.36 -10.02
C LEU A 123 -17.13 7.22 -11.29
N LEU A 124 -16.45 6.78 -12.35
CA LEU A 124 -16.41 7.49 -13.63
C LEU A 124 -17.80 7.56 -14.28
N LYS A 125 -18.60 6.48 -14.20
CA LYS A 125 -19.99 6.48 -14.63
C LYS A 125 -20.87 7.44 -13.83
N GLY A 126 -20.63 7.57 -12.52
CA GLY A 126 -21.28 8.57 -11.66
C GLY A 126 -20.97 9.98 -12.13
N LEU A 127 -19.68 10.31 -12.27
CA LEU A 127 -19.22 11.63 -12.72
C LEU A 127 -19.76 12.02 -14.11
N LEU A 128 -19.80 11.06 -15.06
CA LEU A 128 -20.37 11.32 -16.38
C LEU A 128 -21.88 11.60 -16.34
N ARG A 129 -22.61 10.95 -15.42
CA ARG A 129 -24.04 11.24 -15.20
C ARG A 129 -24.23 12.62 -14.60
N ASP A 130 -23.40 13.00 -13.63
CA ASP A 130 -23.46 14.32 -12.99
C ASP A 130 -23.10 15.43 -13.99
N MET A 131 -22.07 15.25 -14.83
CA MET A 131 -21.75 16.18 -15.92
C MET A 131 -22.89 16.30 -16.94
N ALA A 132 -23.63 15.22 -17.23
CA ALA A 132 -24.79 15.29 -18.11
C ALA A 132 -25.92 16.14 -17.49
N VAL A 133 -26.17 15.99 -16.18
CA VAL A 133 -27.15 16.83 -15.47
C VAL A 133 -26.72 18.30 -15.47
N ILE A 134 -25.44 18.59 -15.19
CA ILE A 134 -24.91 19.96 -15.22
C ILE A 134 -25.03 20.57 -16.63
N ARG A 135 -24.72 19.79 -17.68
CA ARG A 135 -24.87 20.25 -19.06
C ARG A 135 -26.33 20.59 -19.38
N ASP A 136 -27.27 19.76 -18.95
CA ASP A 136 -28.69 19.98 -19.19
C ASP A 136 -29.23 21.20 -18.42
N THR A 137 -28.75 21.44 -17.18
CA THR A 137 -29.11 22.67 -16.44
C THR A 137 -28.52 23.92 -17.07
N VAL A 138 -27.27 23.87 -17.56
CA VAL A 138 -26.64 24.98 -18.30
C VAL A 138 -27.42 25.29 -19.59
N TRP A 139 -27.89 24.26 -20.29
CA TRP A 139 -28.76 24.43 -21.46
C TRP A 139 -30.07 25.14 -21.13
N HIS A 140 -30.75 24.73 -20.04
CA HIS A 140 -31.98 25.40 -19.60
C HIS A 140 -31.75 26.87 -19.19
N LEU A 141 -30.63 27.16 -18.51
CA LEU A 141 -30.26 28.54 -18.17
C LEU A 141 -29.98 29.39 -19.42
N ALA A 142 -29.40 28.80 -20.47
CA ALA A 142 -29.18 29.49 -21.74
C ALA A 142 -30.52 29.83 -22.44
N ASP A 143 -31.47 28.89 -22.43
CA ASP A 143 -32.82 29.12 -22.96
C ASP A 143 -33.54 30.22 -22.18
N GLU A 144 -33.52 30.18 -20.85
CA GLU A 144 -34.12 31.23 -20.00
C GLU A 144 -33.48 32.59 -20.23
N ARG A 145 -32.14 32.64 -20.36
CA ARG A 145 -31.43 33.87 -20.70
C ARG A 145 -31.89 34.44 -22.04
N SER A 146 -32.14 33.58 -23.04
CA SER A 146 -32.63 34.03 -24.36
C SER A 146 -34.01 34.69 -24.25
N VAL A 147 -34.91 34.13 -23.44
CA VAL A 147 -36.25 34.67 -23.18
C VAL A 147 -36.15 36.02 -22.47
N VAL A 148 -35.30 36.12 -21.45
CA VAL A 148 -35.07 37.39 -20.72
C VAL A 148 -34.48 38.46 -21.65
N THR A 149 -33.54 38.11 -22.52
CA THR A 149 -32.98 39.06 -23.48
C THR A 149 -33.99 39.53 -24.52
N SER A 150 -34.91 38.66 -24.96
CA SER A 150 -36.01 39.05 -25.84
C SER A 150 -36.95 40.02 -25.14
N ALA A 151 -37.38 39.70 -23.92
CA ALA A 151 -38.26 40.57 -23.14
C ALA A 151 -37.61 41.94 -22.85
N ALA A 152 -36.30 41.98 -22.62
CA ALA A 152 -35.56 43.22 -22.47
C ALA A 152 -35.51 44.05 -23.76
N HIS A 153 -35.44 43.41 -24.93
CA HIS A 153 -35.52 44.10 -26.22
C HIS A 153 -36.92 44.67 -26.47
N ASP A 154 -37.97 43.88 -26.22
CA ASP A 154 -39.36 44.32 -26.36
C ASP A 154 -39.68 45.51 -25.42
N ALA A 155 -39.18 45.46 -24.18
CA ALA A 155 -39.32 46.55 -23.22
C ALA A 155 -38.61 47.83 -23.70
N LYS A 156 -37.45 47.69 -24.35
CA LYS A 156 -36.73 48.83 -24.95
C LYS A 156 -37.49 49.42 -26.13
N GLU A 157 -38.02 48.59 -27.03
CA GLU A 157 -38.83 49.04 -28.16
C GLU A 157 -40.09 49.80 -27.67
N ALA A 158 -40.77 49.29 -26.64
CA ALA A 158 -41.88 50.00 -26.03
C ALA A 158 -41.46 51.37 -25.45
N CYS A 159 -40.28 51.44 -24.82
CA CYS A 159 -39.74 52.71 -24.33
C CYS A 159 -39.44 53.69 -25.47
N ASP A 160 -38.86 53.22 -26.57
CA ASP A 160 -38.57 54.04 -27.75
C ASP A 160 -39.86 54.56 -28.42
N VAL A 161 -40.92 53.74 -28.50
CA VAL A 161 -42.24 54.17 -29.00
C VAL A 161 -42.86 55.24 -28.09
N THR A 162 -42.81 55.06 -26.77
CA THR A 162 -43.35 56.06 -25.82
C THR A 162 -42.60 57.39 -25.87
N THR A 163 -41.28 57.36 -26.09
CA THR A 163 -40.48 58.58 -26.28
C THR A 163 -40.80 59.28 -27.60
N GLN A 164 -40.98 58.54 -28.70
CA GLN A 164 -41.43 59.10 -29.98
C GLN A 164 -42.81 59.76 -29.87
N LEU A 165 -43.77 59.08 -29.23
CA LEU A 165 -45.09 59.66 -29.00
C LEU A 165 -44.99 60.97 -28.20
N ARG A 166 -44.20 60.98 -27.11
CA ARG A 166 -43.97 62.19 -26.32
C ARG A 166 -43.42 63.33 -27.17
N THR A 167 -42.44 63.07 -28.04
CA THR A 167 -41.89 64.10 -28.94
C THR A 167 -42.94 64.61 -29.93
N SER A 168 -43.74 63.73 -30.52
CA SER A 168 -44.80 64.13 -31.45
C SER A 168 -45.89 64.97 -30.78
N PHE A 169 -46.24 64.67 -29.53
CA PHE A 169 -47.17 65.47 -28.74
C PHE A 169 -46.61 66.87 -28.45
N SER A 170 -45.33 66.97 -28.08
CA SER A 170 -44.68 68.28 -27.86
C SER A 170 -44.61 69.12 -29.15
N GLU A 171 -44.39 68.50 -30.32
CA GLU A 171 -44.43 69.21 -31.60
C GLU A 171 -45.83 69.73 -31.95
N LEU A 172 -46.86 68.91 -31.72
CA LEU A 172 -48.27 69.30 -31.87
C LEU A 172 -48.64 70.46 -30.94
N GLU A 173 -48.20 70.40 -29.67
CA GLU A 173 -48.43 71.45 -28.68
C GLU A 173 -47.85 72.81 -29.15
N ILE A 174 -46.61 72.81 -29.68
CA ILE A 174 -45.99 74.01 -30.26
C ILE A 174 -46.75 74.51 -31.50
N ALA A 175 -47.24 73.60 -32.36
CA ALA A 175 -47.99 73.96 -33.56
C ALA A 175 -49.33 74.62 -33.21
N VAL A 176 -50.04 74.09 -32.21
CA VAL A 176 -51.30 74.67 -31.70
C VAL A 176 -51.05 76.07 -31.14
N LEU A 177 -50.00 76.25 -30.32
CA LEU A 177 -49.64 77.57 -29.78
C LEU A 177 -49.34 78.60 -30.88
N LYS A 178 -48.59 78.21 -31.93
CA LYS A 178 -48.33 79.08 -33.09
C LYS A 178 -49.60 79.47 -33.85
N GLN A 179 -50.55 78.55 -33.98
CA GLN A 179 -51.81 78.81 -34.66
C GLN A 179 -52.68 79.78 -33.85
N GLN A 180 -52.62 79.70 -32.53
CA GLN A 180 -53.26 80.63 -31.60
C GLN A 180 -52.69 82.05 -31.74
N GLU A 181 -51.36 82.21 -31.84
CA GLU A 181 -50.71 83.51 -32.08
C GLU A 181 -51.10 84.14 -33.44
N LEU A 182 -51.27 83.32 -34.48
CA LEU A 182 -51.71 83.78 -35.80
C LEU A 182 -53.13 84.34 -35.76
N TRP A 183 -54.05 83.67 -35.07
CA TRP A 183 -55.42 84.17 -34.90
C TRP A 183 -55.51 85.44 -34.05
N ALA A 184 -54.56 85.66 -33.13
CA ALA A 184 -54.49 86.89 -32.34
C ALA A 184 -54.11 88.14 -33.16
N LYS A 185 -53.57 87.99 -34.38
CA LYS A 185 -53.09 89.12 -35.21
C LYS A 185 -54.14 89.76 -36.13
N ASP A 186 -55.24 89.08 -36.46
CA ASP A 186 -56.16 89.51 -37.53
C ASP A 186 -57.59 89.90 -37.09
N GLY A 187 -57.88 90.03 -35.80
CA GLY A 187 -59.24 90.29 -35.28
C GLY A 187 -59.55 91.77 -34.96
N PRO A 188 -60.52 92.43 -35.63
CA PRO A 188 -60.91 93.81 -35.34
C PRO A 188 -61.87 93.95 -34.13
N GLY A 189 -61.48 94.81 -33.19
CA GLY A 189 -62.36 95.77 -32.52
C GLY A 189 -63.32 95.28 -31.44
N ASP A 190 -64.41 94.61 -31.81
CA ASP A 190 -65.65 94.65 -31.00
C ASP A 190 -66.18 93.29 -30.53
N ALA A 191 -65.44 92.19 -30.73
CA ALA A 191 -65.78 90.86 -30.20
C ALA A 191 -65.36 90.64 -28.72
N LYS A 192 -64.53 91.52 -28.16
CA LYS A 192 -63.84 91.35 -26.87
C LYS A 192 -64.76 91.14 -25.65
N LEU A 193 -65.97 91.72 -25.65
CA LEU A 193 -66.87 91.60 -24.49
C LEU A 193 -67.63 90.27 -24.46
N LEU A 194 -68.11 89.79 -25.62
CA LEU A 194 -68.75 88.46 -25.71
C LEU A 194 -67.73 87.32 -25.61
N GLN A 195 -66.53 87.54 -26.15
CA GLN A 195 -65.42 86.60 -26.05
C GLN A 195 -64.93 86.43 -24.61
N SER A 196 -64.76 87.51 -23.83
CA SER A 196 -64.35 87.39 -22.42
C SER A 196 -65.38 86.64 -21.55
N LEU A 197 -66.67 86.79 -21.85
CA LEU A 197 -67.73 86.10 -21.10
C LEU A 197 -67.77 84.60 -21.45
N GLN A 198 -67.56 84.27 -22.73
CA GLN A 198 -67.54 82.88 -23.19
C GLN A 198 -66.23 82.16 -22.84
N GLU A 199 -65.09 82.86 -22.88
CA GLU A 199 -63.78 82.36 -22.43
C GLU A 199 -63.80 82.09 -20.93
N SER A 200 -64.27 83.03 -20.09
CA SER A 200 -64.35 82.78 -18.64
C SER A 200 -65.25 81.60 -18.25
N SER A 201 -66.35 81.36 -18.99
CA SER A 201 -67.21 80.19 -18.76
C SER A 201 -66.61 78.87 -19.27
N MET A 202 -65.74 78.91 -20.29
CA MET A 202 -65.05 77.74 -20.80
C MET A 202 -63.83 77.41 -19.93
N GLU A 203 -63.05 78.41 -19.54
CA GLU A 203 -61.90 78.30 -18.65
C GLU A 203 -62.31 77.63 -17.33
N THR A 204 -63.38 78.11 -16.70
CA THR A 204 -63.90 77.52 -15.45
C THR A 204 -64.34 76.07 -15.63
N ARG A 205 -64.97 75.69 -16.76
CA ARG A 205 -65.31 74.29 -17.04
C ARG A 205 -64.09 73.42 -17.30
N TYR A 206 -63.07 73.96 -17.97
CA TYR A 206 -61.81 73.26 -18.22
C TYR A 206 -61.03 73.04 -16.94
N GLU A 207 -60.93 74.05 -16.06
CA GLU A 207 -60.31 73.90 -14.75
C GLU A 207 -61.04 72.85 -13.91
N GLU A 208 -62.38 72.92 -13.83
CA GLU A 208 -63.18 71.91 -13.12
C GLU A 208 -62.98 70.50 -13.70
N GLN A 209 -62.89 70.37 -15.03
CA GLN A 209 -62.65 69.08 -15.67
C GLN A 209 -61.22 68.57 -15.42
N SER A 210 -60.22 69.44 -15.53
CA SER A 210 -58.82 69.13 -15.25
C SER A 210 -58.63 68.67 -13.81
N LEU A 211 -59.24 69.36 -12.84
CA LEU A 211 -59.23 68.96 -11.43
C LEU A 211 -59.91 67.60 -11.22
N ARG A 212 -61.00 67.30 -11.95
CA ARG A 212 -61.64 65.97 -11.89
C ARG A 212 -60.77 64.88 -12.49
N GLU A 213 -60.09 65.15 -13.59
CA GLU A 213 -59.20 64.16 -14.23
C GLU A 213 -57.94 63.93 -13.39
N GLU A 214 -57.36 64.98 -12.81
CA GLU A 214 -56.22 64.89 -11.89
C GLU A 214 -56.58 64.10 -10.63
N THR A 215 -57.73 64.39 -10.00
CA THR A 215 -58.19 63.63 -8.83
C THR A 215 -58.49 62.17 -9.16
N GLN A 216 -59.08 61.87 -10.33
CA GLN A 216 -59.24 60.49 -10.80
C GLN A 216 -57.89 59.80 -11.05
N PHE A 217 -56.94 60.50 -11.66
CA PHE A 217 -55.61 59.96 -11.92
C PHE A 217 -54.86 59.62 -10.63
N GLU A 218 -54.92 60.50 -9.62
CA GLU A 218 -54.35 60.24 -8.29
C GLU A 218 -55.02 59.05 -7.60
N GLU A 219 -56.35 58.94 -7.66
CA GLU A 219 -57.09 57.82 -7.09
C GLU A 219 -56.69 56.50 -7.76
N HIS A 220 -56.64 56.47 -9.10
CA HIS A 220 -56.20 55.30 -9.86
C HIS A 220 -54.74 54.93 -9.56
N SER A 221 -53.85 55.91 -9.47
CA SER A 221 -52.44 55.71 -9.12
C SER A 221 -52.31 55.09 -7.73
N ARG A 222 -53.10 55.57 -6.76
CA ARG A 222 -53.13 55.02 -5.40
C ARG A 222 -53.66 53.59 -5.35
N ILE A 223 -54.67 53.25 -6.15
CA ILE A 223 -55.19 51.89 -6.27
C ILE A 223 -54.14 50.96 -6.88
N LEU A 224 -53.44 51.40 -7.94
CA LEU A 224 -52.39 50.62 -8.59
C LEU A 224 -51.21 50.36 -7.65
N GLU A 225 -50.74 51.39 -6.94
CA GLU A 225 -49.67 51.27 -5.95
C GLU A 225 -50.08 50.30 -4.82
N GLY A 226 -51.32 50.39 -4.32
CA GLY A 226 -51.84 49.47 -3.32
C GLY A 226 -51.86 48.01 -3.81
N ARG A 227 -52.32 47.76 -5.04
CA ARG A 227 -52.28 46.41 -5.64
C ARG A 227 -50.86 45.91 -5.85
N PHE A 228 -49.95 46.79 -6.26
CA PHE A 228 -48.54 46.43 -6.46
C PHE A 228 -47.89 46.00 -5.14
N GLN A 229 -48.09 46.77 -4.07
CA GLN A 229 -47.58 46.43 -2.73
C GLN A 229 -48.19 45.12 -2.21
N GLU A 230 -49.49 44.90 -2.40
CA GLU A 230 -50.14 43.64 -2.02
C GLU A 230 -49.54 42.44 -2.78
N HIS A 231 -49.39 42.55 -4.10
CA HIS A 231 -48.82 41.49 -4.92
C HIS A 231 -47.35 41.21 -4.56
N HIS A 232 -46.57 42.27 -4.30
CA HIS A 232 -45.19 42.15 -3.85
C HIS A 232 -45.10 41.44 -2.50
N GLY A 233 -45.97 41.79 -1.54
CA GLY A 233 -46.06 41.12 -0.25
C GLY A 233 -46.40 39.63 -0.37
N GLN A 234 -47.40 39.28 -1.18
CA GLN A 234 -47.76 37.88 -1.43
C GLN A 234 -46.63 37.08 -2.11
N LEU A 235 -45.89 37.70 -3.02
CA LEU A 235 -44.76 37.07 -3.71
C LEU A 235 -43.60 36.82 -2.74
N ASN A 236 -43.25 37.80 -1.91
CA ASN A 236 -42.21 37.64 -0.88
C ASN A 236 -42.59 36.56 0.13
N GLN A 237 -43.85 36.51 0.58
CA GLN A 237 -44.31 35.47 1.49
C GLN A 237 -44.15 34.07 0.88
N ARG A 238 -44.57 33.87 -0.38
CA ARG A 238 -44.39 32.58 -1.07
C ARG A 238 -42.93 32.23 -1.27
N PHE A 239 -42.07 33.22 -1.51
CA PHE A 239 -40.64 33.02 -1.65
C PHE A 239 -40.02 32.54 -0.33
N GLU A 240 -40.36 33.17 0.80
CA GLU A 240 -39.91 32.76 2.13
C GLU A 240 -40.40 31.36 2.50
N GLU A 241 -41.67 31.03 2.23
CA GLU A 241 -42.23 29.70 2.44
C GLU A 241 -41.49 28.62 1.62
N HIS A 242 -41.24 28.89 0.34
CA HIS A 242 -40.53 27.96 -0.53
C HIS A 242 -39.06 27.80 -0.11
N HIS A 243 -38.40 28.90 0.27
CA HIS A 243 -37.03 28.88 0.79
C HIS A 243 -36.94 28.08 2.10
N GLY A 244 -37.92 28.23 3.00
CA GLY A 244 -38.01 27.43 4.22
C GLY A 244 -38.13 25.92 3.95
N LEU A 245 -39.03 25.53 3.04
CA LEU A 245 -39.20 24.12 2.64
C LEU A 245 -37.94 23.55 1.97
N LEU A 246 -37.25 24.35 1.16
CA LEU A 246 -35.99 23.93 0.53
C LEU A 246 -34.90 23.67 1.58
N ASN A 247 -34.74 24.59 2.54
CA ASN A 247 -33.77 24.42 3.63
C ASN A 247 -34.09 23.21 4.50
N GLN A 248 -35.36 22.99 4.84
CA GLN A 248 -35.78 21.80 5.57
C GLN A 248 -35.38 20.51 4.83
N ARG A 249 -35.65 20.43 3.52
CA ARG A 249 -35.29 19.27 2.71
C ARG A 249 -33.76 19.07 2.64
N LEU A 250 -33.00 20.15 2.53
CA LEU A 250 -31.54 20.11 2.55
C LEU A 250 -31.00 19.58 3.88
N GLU A 251 -31.54 20.04 5.01
CA GLU A 251 -31.18 19.54 6.33
C GLU A 251 -31.49 18.05 6.51
N GLU A 252 -32.67 17.61 6.06
CA GLU A 252 -33.06 16.19 6.07
C GLU A 252 -32.10 15.35 5.23
N HIS A 253 -31.75 15.80 4.02
CA HIS A 253 -30.78 15.12 3.17
C HIS A 253 -29.39 15.08 3.81
N SER A 254 -28.94 16.18 4.42
CA SER A 254 -27.67 16.25 5.12
C SER A 254 -27.61 15.25 6.29
N ARG A 255 -28.69 15.11 7.06
CA ARG A 255 -28.77 14.13 8.15
C ARG A 255 -28.71 12.68 7.64
N ILE A 256 -29.38 12.40 6.52
CA ILE A 256 -29.32 11.05 5.90
C ILE A 256 -27.91 10.73 5.43
N LEU A 257 -27.23 11.69 4.79
CA LEU A 257 -25.85 11.52 4.33
C LEU A 257 -24.89 11.32 5.50
N GLU A 258 -25.00 12.13 6.56
CA GLU A 258 -24.21 11.99 7.77
C GLU A 258 -24.41 10.62 8.43
N GLY A 259 -25.66 10.14 8.53
CA GLY A 259 -25.96 8.81 9.06
C GLY A 259 -25.31 7.68 8.25
N ARG A 260 -25.37 7.75 6.91
CA ARG A 260 -24.69 6.78 6.04
C ARG A 260 -23.17 6.83 6.17
N PHE A 261 -22.61 8.02 6.33
CA PHE A 261 -21.18 8.20 6.52
C PHE A 261 -20.72 7.55 7.83
N GLN A 262 -21.45 7.79 8.93
CA GLN A 262 -21.17 7.17 10.23
C GLN A 262 -21.31 5.65 10.19
N GLU A 263 -22.33 5.11 9.51
CA GLU A 263 -22.50 3.67 9.33
C GLU A 263 -21.31 3.06 8.58
N HIS A 264 -20.92 3.66 7.44
CA HIS A 264 -19.79 3.17 6.66
C HIS A 264 -18.46 3.28 7.42
N HIS A 265 -18.26 4.37 8.17
CA HIS A 265 -17.10 4.51 9.05
C HIS A 265 -17.07 3.43 10.13
N GLY A 266 -18.22 3.13 10.75
CA GLY A 266 -18.35 2.03 11.72
C GLY A 266 -18.01 0.66 11.11
N GLN A 267 -18.51 0.36 9.91
CA GLN A 267 -18.18 -0.88 9.19
C GLN A 267 -16.69 -0.99 8.85
N LEU A 268 -16.07 0.12 8.47
CA LEU A 268 -14.63 0.17 8.18
C LEU A 268 -13.80 -0.07 9.44
N ASN A 269 -14.16 0.54 10.56
CA ASN A 269 -13.49 0.31 11.84
C ASN A 269 -13.62 -1.14 12.29
N GLN A 270 -14.80 -1.76 12.16
CA GLN A 270 -15.00 -3.18 12.49
C GLN A 270 -14.11 -4.10 11.64
N ARG A 271 -13.99 -3.81 10.34
CA ARG A 271 -13.08 -4.58 9.45
C ARG A 271 -11.62 -4.40 9.84
N PHE A 272 -11.23 -3.18 10.20
CA PHE A 272 -9.88 -2.89 10.65
C PHE A 272 -9.54 -3.62 11.96
N GLU A 273 -10.45 -3.61 12.93
CA GLU A 273 -10.31 -4.36 14.18
C GLU A 273 -10.20 -5.88 13.93
N ALA A 274 -11.05 -6.43 13.06
CA ALA A 274 -10.98 -7.84 12.70
C ALA A 274 -9.64 -8.21 12.05
N LEU A 275 -9.13 -7.37 11.14
CA LEU A 275 -7.83 -7.58 10.49
C LEU A 275 -6.68 -7.48 11.49
N MET A 276 -6.75 -6.55 12.45
CA MET A 276 -5.76 -6.44 13.52
C MET A 276 -5.76 -7.67 14.44
N GLN A 277 -6.93 -8.23 14.74
CA GLN A 277 -7.04 -9.48 15.51
C GLN A 277 -6.45 -10.67 14.73
N GLU A 278 -6.76 -10.80 13.45
CA GLU A 278 -6.19 -11.84 12.58
C GLU A 278 -4.66 -11.74 12.51
N HIS A 279 -4.14 -10.52 12.33
CA HIS A 279 -2.71 -10.28 12.30
C HIS A 279 -2.03 -10.60 13.66
N SER A 280 -2.69 -10.28 14.78
CA SER A 280 -2.20 -10.64 16.12
C SER A 280 -2.10 -12.15 16.28
N LEU A 281 -3.13 -12.90 15.89
CA LEU A 281 -3.13 -14.36 15.93
C LEU A 281 -2.06 -14.97 15.01
N ALA A 282 -1.87 -14.40 13.82
CA ALA A 282 -0.83 -14.84 12.90
C ALA A 282 0.58 -14.62 13.47
N LEU A 283 0.82 -13.51 14.18
CA LEU A 283 2.08 -13.25 14.87
C LEU A 283 2.33 -14.24 16.01
N GLU A 284 1.30 -14.57 16.80
CA GLU A 284 1.40 -15.59 17.86
C GLU A 284 1.75 -16.96 17.27
N GLN A 285 1.07 -17.39 16.21
CA GLN A 285 1.39 -18.64 15.52
C GLN A 285 2.83 -18.66 14.98
N TYR A 286 3.31 -17.55 14.43
CA TYR A 286 4.69 -17.43 13.98
C TYR A 286 5.69 -17.57 15.14
N GLN A 287 5.39 -16.97 16.29
CA GLN A 287 6.21 -17.11 17.49
C GLN A 287 6.27 -18.55 17.99
N GLU A 288 5.14 -19.26 18.01
CA GLU A 288 5.09 -20.69 18.38
C GLU A 288 5.90 -21.57 17.42
N GLN A 289 5.79 -21.31 16.11
CA GLN A 289 6.61 -22.02 15.10
C GLN A 289 8.11 -21.76 15.30
N HIS A 290 8.48 -20.50 15.60
CA HIS A 290 9.86 -20.15 15.89
C HIS A 290 10.38 -20.86 17.16
N GLN A 291 9.59 -20.91 18.24
CA GLN A 291 9.94 -21.64 19.45
C GLN A 291 10.14 -23.13 19.18
N THR A 292 9.22 -23.76 18.44
CA THR A 292 9.32 -25.17 18.04
C THR A 292 10.59 -25.43 17.23
N MET A 293 10.92 -24.54 16.30
CA MET A 293 12.14 -24.65 15.50
C MET A 293 13.40 -24.52 16.37
N GLU A 294 13.41 -23.58 17.32
CA GLU A 294 14.52 -23.38 18.26
C GLU A 294 14.73 -24.62 19.16
N GLU A 295 13.66 -25.23 19.67
CA GLU A 295 13.73 -26.48 20.43
C GLU A 295 14.36 -27.61 19.61
N ARG A 296 13.97 -27.75 18.33
CA ARG A 296 14.58 -28.75 17.42
C ARG A 296 16.06 -28.46 17.16
N PHE A 297 16.45 -27.19 17.04
CA PHE A 297 17.86 -26.82 16.91
C PHE A 297 18.66 -27.15 18.17
N GLN A 298 18.09 -26.95 19.36
CA GLN A 298 18.71 -27.32 20.62
C GLN A 298 18.89 -28.84 20.73
N GLU A 299 17.87 -29.63 20.35
CA GLU A 299 17.95 -31.09 20.30
C GLU A 299 19.07 -31.57 19.36
N VAL A 300 19.16 -30.99 18.15
CA VAL A 300 20.23 -31.29 17.20
C VAL A 300 21.59 -30.91 17.77
N ARG A 301 21.71 -29.75 18.42
CA ARG A 301 22.95 -29.30 19.06
C ARG A 301 23.40 -30.27 20.15
N GLU A 302 22.48 -30.77 20.98
CA GLU A 302 22.77 -31.76 22.02
C GLU A 302 23.23 -33.09 21.42
N LYS A 303 22.54 -33.60 20.39
CA LYS A 303 22.93 -34.81 19.66
C LYS A 303 24.33 -34.70 19.05
N VAL A 304 24.65 -33.57 18.44
CA VAL A 304 25.98 -33.28 17.89
C VAL A 304 27.03 -33.22 19.01
N GLY A 305 26.71 -32.60 20.15
CA GLY A 305 27.57 -32.59 21.33
C GLY A 305 27.89 -34.00 21.83
N ASN A 306 26.86 -34.83 22.01
CA ASN A 306 26.99 -36.22 22.44
C ASN A 306 27.81 -37.08 21.45
N LEU A 307 27.63 -36.88 20.14
CA LEU A 307 28.42 -37.54 19.11
C LEU A 307 29.89 -37.12 19.17
N SER A 308 30.16 -35.82 19.32
CA SER A 308 31.51 -35.28 19.47
C SER A 308 32.22 -35.87 20.69
N ASP A 309 31.53 -35.96 21.83
CA ASP A 309 32.10 -36.55 23.05
C ASP A 309 32.34 -38.06 22.93
N SER A 310 31.42 -38.78 22.27
CA SER A 310 31.59 -40.21 21.95
C SER A 310 32.81 -40.44 21.06
N LEU A 311 32.95 -39.65 19.99
CA LEU A 311 34.10 -39.72 19.09
C LEU A 311 35.40 -39.39 19.82
N ARG A 312 35.39 -38.37 20.70
CA ARG A 312 36.55 -38.02 21.54
C ARG A 312 36.96 -39.19 22.44
N LYS A 313 35.99 -39.86 23.08
CA LYS A 313 36.24 -41.05 23.92
C LYS A 313 36.82 -42.20 23.10
N GLU A 314 36.25 -42.50 21.94
CA GLU A 314 36.74 -43.56 21.04
C GLU A 314 38.17 -43.28 20.55
N VAL A 315 38.46 -42.04 20.14
CA VAL A 315 39.81 -41.62 19.73
C VAL A 315 40.79 -41.75 20.90
N GLN A 316 40.38 -41.39 22.12
CA GLN A 316 41.22 -41.52 23.31
C GLN A 316 41.51 -43.00 23.64
N ILE A 317 40.50 -43.87 23.59
CA ILE A 317 40.66 -45.32 23.80
C ILE A 317 41.63 -45.91 22.77
N ARG A 318 41.44 -45.58 21.48
CA ARG A 318 42.35 -46.06 20.41
C ARG A 318 43.77 -45.55 20.58
N ARG A 319 43.92 -44.29 20.99
CA ARG A 319 45.24 -43.70 21.28
C ARG A 319 45.93 -44.44 22.43
N GLU A 320 45.22 -44.74 23.50
CA GLU A 320 45.75 -45.49 24.64
C GLU A 320 46.09 -46.95 24.26
N ALA A 321 45.24 -47.60 23.46
CA ALA A 321 45.50 -48.94 22.93
C ALA A 321 46.74 -48.98 22.03
N LEU A 322 46.89 -48.02 21.11
CA LEU A 322 48.09 -47.88 20.27
C LEU A 322 49.34 -47.63 21.11
N ARG A 323 49.26 -46.74 22.11
CA ARG A 323 50.37 -46.50 23.03
C ARG A 323 50.78 -47.78 23.77
N GLY A 324 49.80 -48.55 24.25
CA GLY A 324 50.04 -49.84 24.89
C GLY A 324 50.69 -50.87 23.96
N ASN A 325 50.21 -50.97 22.72
CA ASN A 325 50.78 -51.88 21.72
C ASN A 325 52.21 -51.48 21.34
N VAL A 326 52.47 -50.20 21.08
CA VAL A 326 53.83 -49.69 20.78
C VAL A 326 54.79 -49.96 21.94
N VAL A 327 54.37 -49.72 23.19
CA VAL A 327 55.20 -50.02 24.37
C VAL A 327 55.49 -51.53 24.47
N ARG A 328 54.49 -52.39 24.21
CA ARG A 328 54.65 -53.84 24.22
C ARG A 328 55.62 -54.30 23.13
N ASP A 329 55.45 -53.82 21.91
CA ASP A 329 56.29 -54.18 20.75
C ASP A 329 57.73 -53.70 20.94
N LEU A 330 57.93 -52.48 21.44
CA LEU A 330 59.25 -51.97 21.81
C LEU A 330 59.88 -52.79 22.95
N SER A 331 59.09 -53.18 23.96
CA SER A 331 59.59 -54.02 25.05
C SER A 331 59.97 -55.43 24.60
N ALA A 332 59.21 -56.02 23.67
CA ALA A 332 59.50 -57.32 23.09
C ALA A 332 60.76 -57.26 22.22
N SER A 333 60.86 -56.24 21.34
CA SER A 333 62.05 -56.00 20.52
C SER A 333 63.30 -55.77 21.38
N LEU A 334 63.18 -55.02 22.49
CA LEU A 334 64.29 -54.79 23.41
C LEU A 334 64.68 -56.08 24.16
N ALA A 335 63.70 -56.89 24.58
CA ALA A 335 63.94 -58.16 25.22
C ALA A 335 64.66 -59.16 24.29
N ASP A 336 64.24 -59.22 23.02
CA ASP A 336 64.90 -60.03 21.99
C ASP A 336 66.34 -59.54 21.73
N GLU A 337 66.56 -58.22 21.62
CA GLU A 337 67.89 -57.65 21.43
C GLU A 337 68.82 -57.93 22.63
N VAL A 338 68.29 -57.83 23.86
CA VAL A 338 69.04 -58.16 25.08
C VAL A 338 69.34 -59.66 25.13
N ALA A 339 68.38 -60.53 24.79
CA ALA A 339 68.59 -61.97 24.73
C ALA A 339 69.63 -62.34 23.66
N GLU A 340 69.61 -61.69 22.51
CA GLU A 340 70.59 -61.88 21.44
C GLU A 340 71.98 -61.45 21.88
N ARG A 341 72.14 -60.24 22.48
CA ARG A 341 73.43 -59.78 23.03
C ARG A 341 73.93 -60.66 24.16
N ALA A 342 73.04 -61.17 25.01
CA ALA A 342 73.39 -62.14 26.04
C ALA A 342 73.87 -63.47 25.43
N CYS A 343 73.21 -63.97 24.38
CA CYS A 343 73.68 -65.13 23.64
C CYS A 343 75.05 -64.88 22.99
N GLN A 344 75.21 -63.76 22.28
CA GLN A 344 76.46 -63.40 21.62
C GLN A 344 77.64 -63.25 22.62
N SER A 345 77.38 -62.76 23.84
CA SER A 345 78.42 -62.64 24.88
C SER A 345 78.70 -63.94 25.63
N VAL A 346 77.69 -64.78 25.88
CA VAL A 346 77.83 -66.03 26.66
C VAL A 346 78.25 -67.22 25.80
N THR A 347 77.80 -67.31 24.54
CA THR A 347 78.15 -68.39 23.61
C THR A 347 79.66 -68.59 23.44
N PRO A 348 80.51 -67.56 23.23
CA PRO A 348 81.96 -67.78 23.14
C PRO A 348 82.56 -68.27 24.46
N VAL A 349 82.02 -67.86 25.61
CA VAL A 349 82.46 -68.33 26.94
C VAL A 349 82.12 -69.81 27.11
N LEU A 350 80.88 -70.22 26.79
CA LEU A 350 80.44 -71.61 26.84
C LEU A 350 81.17 -72.48 25.81
N GLN A 351 81.42 -71.98 24.60
CA GLN A 351 82.20 -72.69 23.59
C GLN A 351 83.64 -72.89 24.05
N ARG A 352 84.25 -71.88 24.70
CA ARG A 352 85.61 -71.99 25.27
C ARG A 352 85.65 -73.02 26.40
N MET A 353 84.66 -73.00 27.31
CA MET A 353 84.53 -74.01 28.37
C MET A 353 84.28 -75.43 27.84
N MET A 354 83.42 -75.60 26.83
CA MET A 354 83.16 -76.91 26.22
C MET A 354 84.36 -77.42 25.41
N ALA A 355 85.10 -76.54 24.72
CA ALA A 355 86.33 -76.89 24.04
C ALA A 355 87.43 -77.32 25.03
N GLU A 356 87.54 -76.64 26.18
CA GLU A 356 88.41 -77.04 27.28
C GLU A 356 88.00 -78.40 27.89
N ALA A 357 86.69 -78.64 28.07
CA ALA A 357 86.18 -79.91 28.60
C ALA A 357 86.36 -81.11 27.65
N ARG A 358 86.47 -80.87 26.33
CA ARG A 358 86.68 -81.93 25.32
C ARG A 358 88.14 -82.28 25.06
N GLY A 359 89.10 -81.57 25.66
CA GLY A 359 90.52 -81.87 25.48
C GLY A 359 91.00 -81.73 24.03
N GLU A 360 90.29 -80.96 23.20
CA GLU A 360 90.64 -80.71 21.81
C GLU A 360 91.67 -79.58 21.77
N ARG A 361 92.96 -79.96 21.72
CA ARG A 361 94.04 -79.02 21.43
C ARG A 361 93.83 -78.42 20.02
N PRO A 362 93.98 -77.10 19.84
CA PRO A 362 93.85 -76.47 18.53
C PRO A 362 95.03 -76.90 17.64
N SER A 363 94.73 -77.71 16.61
CA SER A 363 95.67 -78.00 15.53
C SER A 363 95.68 -76.85 14.52
N THR A 364 96.77 -76.11 14.54
CA THR A 364 97.20 -75.19 13.48
C THR A 364 97.38 -75.93 12.15
N CYS A 365 96.77 -75.44 11.06
CA CYS A 365 97.45 -75.13 9.78
C CYS A 365 96.45 -74.67 8.70
N PRO A 366 96.89 -73.80 7.75
CA PRO A 366 96.03 -73.15 6.75
C PRO A 366 96.02 -73.90 5.42
N ALA A 367 94.93 -73.81 4.65
CA ALA A 367 94.92 -74.22 3.25
C ALA A 367 94.18 -73.19 2.39
N VAL A 368 94.97 -72.65 1.47
CA VAL A 368 94.66 -71.84 0.29
C VAL A 368 93.81 -72.65 -0.70
N VAL A 369 93.00 -71.95 -1.53
CA VAL A 369 92.61 -72.22 -2.96
C VAL A 369 91.23 -71.55 -3.20
N GLN A 370 91.15 -70.36 -3.82
CA GLN A 370 91.03 -70.07 -5.25
C GLN A 370 89.81 -70.68 -5.98
N GLY A 371 88.97 -69.80 -6.58
CA GLY A 371 88.15 -70.11 -7.77
C GLY A 371 86.68 -69.68 -7.69
N GLY A 372 86.30 -68.61 -8.43
CA GLY A 372 84.90 -68.32 -8.82
C GLY A 372 84.41 -69.25 -9.96
N PRO A 373 83.33 -68.94 -10.74
CA PRO A 373 82.56 -67.71 -10.87
C PRO A 373 81.00 -67.89 -10.83
N ALA A 374 80.27 -66.78 -11.06
CA ALA A 374 78.81 -66.60 -11.21
C ALA A 374 78.18 -67.35 -12.41
N PRO A 375 76.91 -67.13 -12.87
CA PRO A 375 75.72 -66.41 -12.36
C PRO A 375 74.39 -67.22 -12.50
N GLY A 376 73.24 -66.64 -12.14
CA GLY A 376 71.96 -66.97 -12.82
C GLY A 376 70.72 -67.33 -11.96
N ASP A 377 69.76 -66.39 -11.97
CA ASP A 377 68.33 -66.54 -12.27
C ASP A 377 67.33 -67.35 -11.40
N ARG A 378 66.24 -66.62 -11.08
CA ARG A 378 64.80 -66.99 -10.96
C ARG A 378 64.35 -68.12 -10.01
N GLY A 379 63.27 -67.82 -9.29
CA GLY A 379 62.17 -68.78 -9.15
C GLY A 379 61.41 -68.71 -7.83
N SER A 380 60.15 -68.33 -7.93
CA SER A 380 59.10 -68.34 -6.92
C SER A 380 58.91 -69.65 -6.13
N ALA A 381 58.23 -69.50 -4.99
CA ALA A 381 57.07 -70.29 -4.54
C ALA A 381 57.23 -71.00 -3.17
N GLU A 382 56.34 -70.56 -2.27
CA GLU A 382 55.47 -71.36 -1.40
C GLU A 382 56.01 -72.49 -0.50
N ALA A 383 55.73 -72.27 0.79
CA ALA A 383 55.03 -73.18 1.71
C ALA A 383 55.75 -74.43 2.28
N GLY A 384 55.66 -74.51 3.61
CA GLY A 384 55.47 -75.76 4.33
C GLY A 384 56.73 -76.40 4.92
N GLY A 385 56.98 -76.20 6.23
CA GLY A 385 58.05 -76.90 6.93
C GLY A 385 57.98 -76.76 8.44
N VAL A 386 57.10 -77.53 9.08
CA VAL A 386 57.03 -77.74 10.53
C VAL A 386 58.40 -78.20 11.06
N LYS A 387 59.06 -77.37 11.89
CA LYS A 387 60.20 -77.79 12.71
C LYS A 387 59.76 -77.97 14.16
N ARG A 388 59.73 -79.23 14.61
CA ARG A 388 59.70 -79.59 16.03
C ARG A 388 60.91 -78.97 16.73
N VAL A 389 60.64 -78.06 17.66
CA VAL A 389 61.64 -77.57 18.61
C VAL A 389 61.62 -78.50 19.83
N VAL A 390 62.79 -79.07 20.10
CA VAL A 390 63.11 -79.90 21.25
C VAL A 390 63.07 -79.02 22.51
N ALA A 391 62.24 -79.41 23.48
CA ALA A 391 62.12 -78.74 24.77
C ALA A 391 63.40 -78.93 25.61
N ILE A 392 63.92 -77.83 26.15
CA ILE A 392 64.97 -77.82 27.18
C ILE A 392 64.30 -77.45 28.52
N PRO A 393 64.62 -78.11 29.66
CA PRO A 393 63.90 -77.94 30.92
C PRO A 393 64.07 -76.55 31.57
N GLN A 394 62.94 -75.96 31.99
CA GLN A 394 62.78 -74.59 32.53
C GLN A 394 63.20 -74.37 34.01
N ALA A 395 63.84 -75.32 34.68
CA ALA A 395 63.81 -75.33 36.15
C ALA A 395 64.89 -74.51 36.90
N LEU A 396 65.82 -73.79 36.25
CA LEU A 396 66.90 -73.10 36.98
C LEU A 396 67.20 -71.64 36.56
N ARG A 397 66.36 -70.99 35.75
CA ARG A 397 66.55 -69.57 35.33
C ARG A 397 65.74 -68.52 36.10
N GLY A 398 64.91 -68.93 37.07
CA GLY A 398 63.79 -68.09 37.55
C GLY A 398 64.12 -66.98 38.54
N ASN A 399 65.20 -67.07 39.33
CA ASN A 399 65.36 -66.19 40.49
C ASN A 399 66.44 -65.12 40.29
N VAL A 400 67.64 -65.49 39.82
CA VAL A 400 68.74 -64.50 39.65
C VAL A 400 68.49 -63.53 38.48
N VAL A 401 67.86 -63.99 37.39
CA VAL A 401 67.51 -63.13 36.25
C VAL A 401 66.38 -62.18 36.61
N ARG A 402 65.44 -62.61 37.47
CA ARG A 402 64.31 -61.78 37.91
C ARG A 402 64.79 -60.63 38.80
N ASP A 403 65.68 -60.90 39.76
CA ASP A 403 66.19 -59.89 40.68
C ASP A 403 67.12 -58.88 40.00
N LEU A 404 67.96 -59.31 39.04
CA LEU A 404 68.78 -58.40 38.24
C LEU A 404 67.94 -57.60 37.23
N SER A 405 66.88 -58.18 36.66
CA SER A 405 65.98 -57.46 35.75
C SER A 405 65.16 -56.39 36.49
N ALA A 406 64.78 -56.63 37.73
CA ALA A 406 64.06 -55.65 38.55
C ALA A 406 64.96 -54.46 38.92
N SER A 407 66.19 -54.73 39.38
CA SER A 407 67.13 -53.67 39.76
C SER A 407 67.57 -52.80 38.57
N LEU A 408 67.77 -53.39 37.38
CA LEU A 408 68.11 -52.62 36.19
C LEU A 408 66.91 -51.85 35.62
N ALA A 409 65.70 -52.41 35.75
CA ALA A 409 64.47 -51.73 35.31
C ALA A 409 64.19 -50.49 36.16
N ASP A 410 64.41 -50.55 37.48
CA ASP A 410 64.21 -49.40 38.37
C ASP A 410 65.24 -48.29 38.10
N GLU A 411 66.52 -48.62 37.86
CA GLU A 411 67.55 -47.61 37.57
C GLU A 411 67.35 -46.94 36.20
N VAL A 412 66.87 -47.69 35.19
CA VAL A 412 66.54 -47.15 33.87
C VAL A 412 65.25 -46.32 33.92
N ALA A 413 64.25 -46.74 34.69
CA ALA A 413 63.03 -45.98 34.90
C ALA A 413 63.30 -44.65 35.62
N GLU A 414 64.19 -44.64 36.62
CA GLU A 414 64.56 -43.43 37.34
C GLU A 414 65.32 -42.43 36.45
N ARG A 415 66.28 -42.89 35.65
CA ARG A 415 67.00 -42.02 34.68
C ARG A 415 66.10 -41.52 33.54
N ALA A 416 65.14 -42.33 33.09
CA ALA A 416 64.14 -41.90 32.11
C ALA A 416 63.20 -40.83 32.70
N CYS A 417 62.73 -41.00 33.94
CA CYS A 417 61.92 -40.01 34.64
C CYS A 417 62.69 -38.69 34.84
N GLN A 418 63.97 -38.73 35.21
CA GLN A 418 64.78 -37.53 35.42
C GLN A 418 65.06 -36.75 34.13
N SER A 419 65.19 -37.44 32.99
CA SER A 419 65.49 -36.79 31.69
C SER A 419 64.25 -36.31 30.94
N VAL A 420 63.10 -37.00 31.06
CA VAL A 420 61.91 -36.73 30.24
C VAL A 420 60.94 -35.74 30.92
N THR A 421 60.88 -35.72 32.26
CA THR A 421 59.98 -34.83 33.01
C THR A 421 60.15 -33.33 32.71
N PRO A 422 61.37 -32.75 32.65
CA PRO A 422 61.51 -31.32 32.36
C PRO A 422 61.10 -30.93 30.93
N VAL A 423 61.22 -31.86 29.97
CA VAL A 423 60.78 -31.64 28.58
C VAL A 423 59.25 -31.63 28.49
N LEU A 424 58.59 -32.56 29.16
CA LEU A 424 57.12 -32.63 29.22
C LEU A 424 56.51 -31.43 29.96
N GLN A 425 57.13 -30.97 31.06
CA GLN A 425 56.68 -29.76 31.76
C GLN A 425 56.78 -28.51 30.88
N ARG A 426 57.84 -28.40 30.08
CA ARG A 426 58.03 -27.28 29.13
C ARG A 426 56.98 -27.29 28.02
N MET A 427 56.70 -28.46 27.45
CA MET A 427 55.66 -28.61 26.41
C MET A 427 54.25 -28.33 26.94
N MET A 428 53.94 -28.73 28.18
CA MET A 428 52.64 -28.42 28.79
C MET A 428 52.48 -26.94 29.16
N ALA A 429 53.57 -26.27 29.56
CA ALA A 429 53.56 -24.82 29.78
C ALA A 429 53.36 -24.03 28.47
N GLU A 430 54.00 -24.44 27.38
CA GLU A 430 53.77 -23.86 26.04
C GLU A 430 52.34 -24.09 25.53
N ALA A 431 51.77 -25.28 25.77
CA ALA A 431 50.39 -25.59 25.36
C ALA A 431 49.33 -24.78 26.13
N ARG A 432 49.65 -24.26 27.32
CA ARG A 432 48.76 -23.38 28.11
C ARG A 432 48.86 -21.89 27.72
N GLY A 433 49.71 -21.54 26.76
CA GLY A 433 49.84 -20.17 26.27
C GLY A 433 50.48 -19.19 27.27
N GLU A 434 51.13 -19.69 28.30
CA GLU A 434 51.87 -18.89 29.28
C GLU A 434 53.18 -18.40 28.65
N ARG A 435 53.13 -17.29 27.90
CA ARG A 435 54.34 -16.60 27.44
C ARG A 435 54.99 -15.86 28.63
N PRO A 436 56.32 -15.95 28.82
CA PRO A 436 57.01 -15.17 29.84
C PRO A 436 56.92 -13.68 29.50
N SER A 437 56.27 -12.91 30.37
CA SER A 437 56.08 -11.47 30.22
C SER A 437 57.36 -10.71 30.57
N THR A 438 58.14 -10.38 29.54
CA THR A 438 59.22 -9.38 29.65
C THR A 438 58.79 -8.11 28.92
N CYS A 439 58.37 -7.09 29.68
CA CYS A 439 58.83 -5.69 29.65
C CYS A 439 57.77 -4.65 30.08
N PRO A 440 58.20 -3.46 30.58
CA PRO A 440 57.44 -2.66 31.54
C PRO A 440 56.77 -1.40 30.94
N ALA A 441 56.03 -0.74 31.83
CA ALA A 441 55.13 0.41 31.67
C ALA A 441 55.69 1.70 31.02
N VAL A 442 54.78 2.44 30.37
CA VAL A 442 54.76 3.91 30.15
C VAL A 442 53.25 4.27 30.08
N VAL A 443 52.59 4.91 31.06
CA VAL A 443 52.63 6.30 31.59
C VAL A 443 52.06 7.37 30.63
N GLN A 444 51.18 8.21 31.20
CA GLN A 444 50.54 9.45 30.73
C GLN A 444 49.37 9.31 29.75
N GLY A 445 48.26 10.02 29.87
CA GLY A 445 47.79 11.14 30.70
C GLY A 445 46.44 11.55 30.09
N GLY A 446 45.37 11.86 30.82
CA GLY A 446 45.21 13.07 31.61
C GLY A 446 44.15 13.98 30.96
N THR A 447 43.41 14.69 31.81
CA THR A 447 42.38 15.73 31.57
C THR A 447 40.96 15.27 31.27
N ASP A 448 39.91 15.94 31.73
CA ASP A 448 39.59 16.68 32.97
C ASP A 448 38.18 17.26 32.74
N ALA A 449 37.41 17.40 33.81
CA ALA A 449 36.28 18.34 33.99
C ALA A 449 35.04 18.20 33.08
N GLY A 450 33.79 18.30 33.56
CA GLY A 450 33.29 18.63 34.88
C GLY A 450 31.76 18.77 34.91
N ASN A 451 31.23 18.70 36.14
CA ASN A 451 30.03 19.36 36.68
C ASN A 451 28.60 19.04 36.17
N ARG A 452 27.98 18.05 36.84
CA ARG A 452 26.94 18.19 37.90
C ARG A 452 26.08 19.49 37.97
N ALA A 453 24.76 19.34 37.77
CA ALA A 453 23.64 19.72 38.68
C ALA A 453 22.30 19.56 37.93
N GLN A 454 21.48 18.55 38.23
CA GLN A 454 20.30 18.59 39.12
C GLN A 454 19.25 19.69 38.81
N SER A 455 18.12 19.26 38.21
CA SER A 455 16.76 19.64 38.64
C SER A 455 15.76 18.63 38.10
N ALA A 456 14.84 18.20 38.97
CA ALA A 456 13.73 17.31 38.71
C ALA A 456 12.67 17.97 37.81
N ASP A 457 11.94 17.19 37.01
CA ASP A 457 10.51 16.96 37.23
C ASP A 457 9.86 15.98 36.21
N THR A 458 9.03 15.09 36.78
CA THR A 458 7.82 14.43 36.24
C THR A 458 7.81 13.64 34.91
N VAL A 459 7.60 12.32 35.08
CA VAL A 459 6.53 11.48 34.49
C VAL A 459 6.22 11.64 32.99
N LEU A 460 6.60 10.65 32.18
CA LEU A 460 5.68 9.76 31.45
C LEU A 460 6.51 8.69 30.70
N SER A 461 6.21 7.43 30.98
CA SER A 461 6.73 6.27 30.27
C SER A 461 6.19 6.21 28.85
N ALA A 462 7.08 6.01 27.87
CA ALA A 462 6.75 5.30 26.64
C ALA A 462 8.05 4.72 26.04
N GLU A 463 8.18 3.40 26.11
CA GLU A 463 9.11 2.62 25.29
C GLU A 463 8.80 2.86 23.81
N ALA A 464 9.74 3.47 23.08
CA ALA A 464 9.72 3.52 21.64
C ALA A 464 10.78 2.54 21.10
N ALA A 465 10.30 1.40 20.60
CA ALA A 465 11.06 0.51 19.76
C ALA A 465 11.48 1.24 18.47
N GLY A 466 12.73 1.01 18.06
CA GLY A 466 13.32 1.63 16.88
C GLY A 466 12.55 1.31 15.60
N VAL A 467 11.95 2.33 15.01
CA VAL A 467 11.59 2.36 13.59
C VAL A 467 12.38 3.50 12.95
N LYS A 468 13.36 3.11 12.14
CA LYS A 468 14.17 4.04 11.33
C LYS A 468 13.31 4.48 10.15
N GLY A 469 12.43 5.45 10.39
CA GLY A 469 11.63 6.10 9.36
C GLY A 469 12.52 6.95 8.46
N ILE A 470 12.35 6.80 7.15
CA ILE A 470 12.92 7.71 6.15
C ILE A 470 12.19 9.04 6.33
N VAL A 471 12.80 9.95 7.09
CA VAL A 471 12.41 11.36 7.10
C VAL A 471 12.83 11.91 5.75
N MET A 472 11.89 12.06 4.83
CA MET A 472 12.07 12.97 3.70
C MET A 472 12.01 14.39 4.26
N ASP A 473 13.03 15.18 3.99
CA ASP A 473 13.09 16.56 4.44
C ASP A 473 11.88 17.32 3.89
N SER A 474 11.20 18.05 4.79
CA SER A 474 9.96 18.77 4.51
C SER A 474 10.08 19.77 3.34
N GLU A 475 11.30 20.16 2.99
CA GLU A 475 11.56 21.05 1.86
C GLU A 475 11.45 20.32 0.52
N GLU A 476 11.91 19.07 0.41
CA GLU A 476 11.79 18.30 -0.83
C GLU A 476 10.33 17.93 -1.15
N ALA A 477 9.53 17.62 -0.12
CA ALA A 477 8.10 17.37 -0.28
C ALA A 477 7.33 18.62 -0.76
N GLN A 478 7.76 19.82 -0.35
CA GLN A 478 7.15 21.07 -0.80
C GLN A 478 7.53 21.43 -2.24
N VAL A 479 8.77 21.14 -2.66
CA VAL A 479 9.22 21.35 -4.05
C VAL A 479 8.45 20.44 -5.00
N VAL A 480 8.31 19.15 -4.66
CA VAL A 480 7.55 18.19 -5.49
C VAL A 480 6.07 18.56 -5.56
N ALA A 481 5.46 19.01 -4.46
CA ALA A 481 4.06 19.46 -4.47
C ALA A 481 3.85 20.72 -5.32
N ALA A 482 4.80 21.66 -5.30
CA ALA A 482 4.74 22.88 -6.11
C ALA A 482 4.91 22.60 -7.60
N GLU A 483 5.79 21.66 -7.97
CA GLU A 483 6.03 21.27 -9.36
C GLU A 483 4.83 20.52 -9.97
N VAL A 484 4.21 19.62 -9.20
CA VAL A 484 2.97 18.92 -9.61
C VAL A 484 1.80 19.90 -9.76
N ALA A 485 1.69 20.91 -8.89
CA ALA A 485 0.66 21.95 -9.01
C ALA A 485 0.88 22.83 -10.24
N ALA A 486 2.12 23.16 -10.60
CA ALA A 486 2.45 23.96 -11.78
C ALA A 486 2.10 23.22 -13.09
N GLU A 487 2.40 21.91 -13.17
CA GLU A 487 2.04 21.05 -14.30
C GLU A 487 0.52 20.91 -14.47
N LEU A 488 -0.22 20.72 -13.36
CA LEU A 488 -1.69 20.67 -13.39
C LEU A 488 -2.32 21.98 -13.88
N ILE A 489 -1.77 23.12 -13.46
CA ILE A 489 -2.23 24.44 -13.91
C ILE A 489 -1.93 24.66 -15.39
N GLN A 490 -0.75 24.25 -15.89
CA GLN A 490 -0.44 24.32 -17.31
C GLN A 490 -1.38 23.46 -18.14
N MET A 491 -1.63 22.21 -17.73
CA MET A 491 -2.54 21.29 -18.42
C MET A 491 -3.96 21.86 -18.54
N LEU A 492 -4.50 22.44 -17.45
CA LEU A 492 -5.80 23.09 -17.45
C LEU A 492 -5.86 24.34 -18.34
N LEU A 493 -4.78 25.12 -18.40
CA LEU A 493 -4.69 26.31 -19.25
C LEU A 493 -4.52 25.97 -20.73
N THR A 494 -3.84 24.88 -21.06
CA THR A 494 -3.69 24.40 -22.45
C THR A 494 -4.99 23.81 -22.99
N ASP A 495 -5.76 23.09 -22.16
CA ASP A 495 -7.08 22.59 -22.58
C ASP A 495 -8.08 23.73 -22.78
N TRP A 496 -8.03 24.78 -21.95
CA TRP A 496 -8.89 25.95 -22.13
C TRP A 496 -8.60 26.71 -23.44
N ARG A 497 -7.32 26.86 -23.82
CA ARG A 497 -6.94 27.53 -25.08
C ARG A 497 -7.22 26.71 -26.33
N SER A 498 -7.47 25.41 -26.19
CA SER A 498 -7.76 24.49 -27.29
C SER A 498 -9.26 24.41 -27.61
N THR A 499 -10.12 25.05 -26.81
CA THR A 499 -11.54 25.18 -27.14
C THR A 499 -11.72 26.22 -28.25
N PRO A 500 -12.26 25.84 -29.43
CA PRO A 500 -12.48 26.78 -30.51
C PRO A 500 -13.44 27.88 -30.06
N SER A 501 -13.13 29.11 -30.44
CA SER A 501 -13.95 30.26 -30.03
C SER A 501 -15.38 30.07 -30.55
N PRO A 502 -16.42 30.58 -29.85
CA PRO A 502 -17.81 30.43 -30.28
C PRO A 502 -18.11 30.95 -31.70
N GLN A 503 -17.20 31.75 -32.29
CA GLN A 503 -17.29 32.27 -33.65
C GLN A 503 -16.81 31.28 -34.72
N GLU A 504 -16.03 30.24 -34.37
CA GLU A 504 -15.53 29.23 -35.32
C GLU A 504 -16.45 28.01 -35.46
N LEU A 505 -17.47 27.90 -34.59
CA LEU A 505 -18.39 26.75 -34.56
C LEU A 505 -19.73 26.99 -35.29
N TRP A 506 -19.89 28.11 -35.99
CA TRP A 506 -21.10 28.41 -36.77
C TRP A 506 -20.75 29.04 -38.13
N PRO A 507 -21.19 28.45 -39.27
CA PRO A 507 -21.13 29.11 -40.57
C PRO A 507 -22.19 30.22 -40.73
#